data_AF-A0A1Y2ALI4-F1
#
_entry.id   AF-A0A1Y2ALI4-F1
#
_cell.length_a   1.000
_cell.length_b   1.000
_cell.length_c   1.000
_cell.angle_alpha   90.00
_cell.angle_beta   90.00
_cell.angle_gamma   90.00
#
_symmetry.space_group_name_H-M   'P 1'
#
loop_
_entity.id
_entity.type
_entity.pdbx_description
1 polymer ?
#
loop_
_entity_poly.entity_id
_entity_poly.type
_entity_poly.pdbx_seq_one_letter_code
_entity_poly.pdbx_strand_id
1 'polypeptide(L)'
;MIISVYRNSDITKTNYKDKKYFIFIILPVIQIVLLLLWTITNEGIEIREDYLNNIGEYQYSSCSIGNESILNGIFIINYVLLILSIIMSYRGRNKISILIMKKFLYQ
;
A
#
# COMPACT_ATOMS: atom_id res chain seq x y z
N MET A 1 8.14 -8.08 -1.12
CA MET A 1 8.05 -8.38 0.34
C MET A 1 8.72 -9.69 0.75
N ILE A 2 8.96 -10.65 -0.16
CA ILE A 2 9.49 -12.00 0.17
C ILE A 2 11.02 -12.05 0.40
N ILE A 3 11.80 -11.12 -0.16
CA ILE A 3 13.28 -11.25 -0.23
C ILE A 3 14.00 -10.75 1.03
N SER A 4 13.34 -10.01 1.93
CA SER A 4 14.01 -9.36 3.08
C SER A 4 14.10 -10.23 4.35
N VAL A 5 13.41 -11.37 4.40
CA VAL A 5 13.34 -12.21 5.61
C VAL A 5 14.38 -13.34 5.58
N TYR A 6 14.92 -13.66 4.41
CA TYR A 6 15.91 -14.72 4.30
C TYR A 6 17.31 -14.16 4.54
N ARG A 7 17.91 -14.56 5.67
CA ARG A 7 19.35 -14.44 6.02
C ARG A 7 19.77 -13.20 6.83
N ASN A 8 19.38 -13.16 8.10
CA ASN A 8 20.27 -12.59 9.13
C ASN A 8 19.92 -13.13 10.53
N SER A 9 20.60 -14.20 10.94
CA SER A 9 20.41 -14.86 12.24
C SER A 9 20.95 -14.07 13.45
N ASP A 10 21.56 -12.90 13.25
CA ASP A 10 22.26 -12.16 14.31
C ASP A 10 21.58 -10.85 14.78
N ILE A 11 20.39 -10.51 14.28
CA ILE A 11 19.67 -9.29 14.71
C ILE A 11 18.65 -9.59 15.83
N THR A 12 18.75 -10.72 16.53
CA THR A 12 17.73 -11.25 17.46
C THR A 12 17.92 -10.84 18.92
N LYS A 13 18.70 -9.80 19.22
CA LYS A 13 18.83 -9.25 20.59
C LYS A 13 18.23 -7.86 20.74
N THR A 14 16.96 -7.66 20.40
CA THR A 14 16.17 -6.56 20.99
C THR A 14 14.69 -6.99 21.10
N ASN A 15 14.14 -6.92 22.32
CA ASN A 15 12.72 -7.17 22.66
C ASN A 15 11.71 -6.23 21.94
N TYR A 16 12.20 -5.36 21.05
CA TYR A 16 11.41 -4.39 20.27
C TYR A 16 10.99 -4.90 18.88
N LYS A 17 11.41 -6.10 18.48
CA LYS A 17 11.10 -6.67 17.15
C LYS A 17 9.64 -7.08 16.98
N ASP A 18 9.00 -7.60 18.03
CA ASP A 18 7.68 -8.24 17.89
C ASP A 18 6.55 -7.24 17.65
N LYS A 19 6.60 -6.07 18.31
CA LYS A 19 5.59 -5.01 18.14
C LYS A 19 5.58 -4.44 16.72
N LYS A 20 6.74 -4.33 16.07
CA LYS A 20 6.81 -3.81 14.68
C LYS A 20 6.24 -4.80 13.67
N TYR A 21 6.48 -6.10 13.87
CA TYR A 21 5.92 -7.14 13.00
C TYR A 21 4.39 -7.18 13.06
N PHE A 22 3.82 -7.01 14.26
CA PHE A 22 2.37 -6.94 14.44
C PHE A 22 1.74 -5.77 13.66
N ILE A 23 2.38 -4.59 13.66
CA ILE A 23 1.91 -3.42 12.91
C ILE A 23 1.86 -3.72 11.40
N PHE A 24 2.83 -4.45 10.85
CA PHE A 24 2.82 -4.81 9.43
C PHE A 24 1.70 -5.78 9.03
N ILE A 25 1.15 -6.53 9.99
CA ILE A 25 0.01 -7.45 9.75
C ILE A 25 -1.32 -6.72 9.93
N ILE A 26 -1.45 -5.87 10.95
CA ILE A 26 -2.75 -5.26 11.26
C ILE A 26 -3.14 -4.18 10.24
N LEU A 27 -2.15 -3.49 9.68
CA LEU A 27 -2.34 -2.39 8.75
C LEU A 27 -3.02 -2.81 7.43
N PRO A 28 -2.62 -3.91 6.73
CA PRO A 28 -3.36 -4.41 5.58
C PRO A 28 -4.76 -4.93 5.93
N VAL A 29 -4.97 -5.47 7.15
CA VAL A 29 -6.31 -5.90 7.60
C VAL A 29 -7.25 -4.70 7.72
N ILE A 30 -6.81 -3.63 8.37
CA ILE A 30 -7.58 -2.38 8.47
C ILE A 30 -7.89 -1.82 7.08
N GLN A 31 -6.94 -1.91 6.16
CA GLN A 31 -7.11 -1.44 4.79
C GLN A 31 -8.18 -2.24 4.02
N ILE A 32 -8.22 -3.56 4.19
CA ILE A 32 -9.27 -4.41 3.61
C ILE A 32 -10.64 -4.05 4.19
N VAL A 33 -10.73 -3.80 5.50
CA VAL A 33 -12.00 -3.40 6.14
C VAL A 33 -12.49 -2.06 5.61
N LEU A 34 -11.60 -1.07 5.46
CA LEU A 34 -11.94 0.23 4.86
C LEU A 34 -12.43 0.10 3.42
N LEU A 35 -11.79 -0.74 2.61
CA LEU A 35 -12.21 -1.03 1.25
C LEU A 35 -13.59 -1.69 1.20
N LEU A 36 -13.85 -2.66 2.08
CA LEU A 36 -15.15 -3.33 2.18
C LEU A 36 -16.26 -2.34 2.56
N LEU A 37 -16.01 -1.50 3.57
CA LEU A 37 -16.94 -0.44 3.97
C LEU A 37 -17.24 0.51 2.81
N TRP A 38 -16.23 0.91 2.05
CA TRP A 38 -16.40 1.76 0.88
C TRP A 38 -17.25 1.07 -0.21
N THR A 39 -16.95 -0.19 -0.54
CA THR A 39 -17.69 -0.94 -1.56
C THR A 39 -19.16 -1.18 -1.21
N ILE A 40 -19.48 -1.33 0.08
CA ILE A 40 -20.86 -1.55 0.53
C ILE A 40 -21.66 -0.24 0.59
N THR A 41 -20.98 0.88 0.86
CA THR A 41 -21.64 2.20 1.01
C THR A 41 -21.90 2.87 -0.34
N ASN A 42 -21.16 2.50 -1.39
CA ASN A 42 -21.32 3.09 -2.71
C ASN A 42 -22.33 2.31 -3.56
N GLU A 43 -23.32 3.01 -4.12
CA GLU A 43 -24.16 2.50 -5.19
C GLU A 43 -23.32 2.43 -6.47
N GLY A 44 -22.87 1.24 -6.86
CA GLY A 44 -21.78 1.07 -7.84
C GLY A 44 -22.01 1.67 -9.23
N ILE A 45 -23.23 2.06 -9.60
CA ILE A 45 -23.57 2.62 -10.91
C ILE A 45 -24.44 3.87 -10.73
N GLU A 46 -23.94 5.00 -11.21
CA GLU A 46 -24.68 6.26 -11.33
C GLU A 46 -25.01 6.52 -12.80
N ILE A 47 -26.27 6.86 -13.07
CA ILE A 47 -26.69 7.34 -14.39
C ILE A 47 -26.34 8.83 -14.45
N ARG A 48 -25.44 9.19 -15.37
CA ARG A 48 -25.08 10.58 -15.63
C ARG A 48 -25.69 11.04 -16.94
N GLU A 49 -26.15 12.28 -16.95
CA GLU A 49 -26.64 12.96 -18.14
C GLU A 49 -25.54 13.87 -18.64
N ASP A 50 -25.12 13.69 -19.89
CA ASP A 50 -24.21 14.62 -20.56
C ASP A 50 -24.88 15.22 -21.79
N TYR A 51 -24.43 16.42 -22.16
CA TYR A 51 -24.93 17.14 -23.32
C TYR A 51 -23.91 17.11 -24.45
N LEU A 52 -24.24 16.44 -25.55
CA LEU A 52 -23.41 16.45 -26.76
C LEU A 52 -23.95 17.50 -27.73
N ASN A 53 -23.16 18.55 -27.99
CA ASN A 53 -23.45 19.53 -29.05
C ASN A 53 -23.68 18.78 -30.38
N ASN A 54 -24.85 19.01 -31.02
CA ASN A 54 -25.42 18.38 -32.22
C ASN A 54 -26.31 17.12 -32.06
N ILE A 55 -26.37 16.44 -30.90
CA ILE A 55 -27.11 15.16 -30.78
C ILE A 55 -28.17 15.20 -29.67
N GLY A 56 -28.02 16.08 -28.67
CA GLY A 56 -28.95 16.22 -27.54
C GLY A 56 -28.41 15.61 -26.25
N GLU A 57 -29.27 15.52 -25.23
CA GLU A 57 -28.96 14.87 -23.95
C GLU A 57 -28.83 13.35 -24.15
N TYR A 58 -27.76 12.76 -23.62
CA TYR A 58 -27.60 11.30 -23.57
C TYR A 58 -27.30 10.85 -22.14
N GLN A 59 -27.93 9.75 -21.74
CA GLN A 59 -27.67 9.11 -20.46
C GLN A 59 -26.61 8.03 -20.63
N TYR A 60 -25.60 8.05 -19.78
CA TYR A 60 -24.60 6.99 -19.72
C TYR A 60 -24.43 6.50 -18.28
N SER A 61 -24.28 5.18 -18.14
CA SER A 61 -23.94 4.57 -16.86
C SER A 61 -22.46 4.81 -16.57
N SER A 62 -22.16 5.56 -15.51
CA SER A 62 -20.81 5.71 -14.99
C SER A 62 -20.68 4.99 -13.64
N CYS A 63 -19.51 4.45 -13.32
CA CYS A 63 -19.28 3.96 -11.96
C CYS A 63 -19.34 5.15 -11.00
N SER A 64 -20.20 5.06 -9.98
CA SER A 64 -20.18 6.03 -8.89
C SER A 64 -18.83 5.96 -8.19
N ILE A 65 -18.16 7.11 -8.10
CA ILE A 65 -17.00 7.28 -7.21
C ILE A 65 -17.48 7.26 -5.74
N GLY A 66 -18.76 7.50 -5.51
CA GLY A 66 -19.46 7.60 -4.23
C GLY A 66 -18.68 8.40 -3.21
N ASN A 67 -18.40 7.87 -2.01
CA ASN A 67 -17.70 8.65 -1.00
C ASN A 67 -16.21 8.87 -1.33
N GLU A 68 -15.94 9.96 -2.05
CA GLU A 68 -14.61 10.43 -2.45
C GLU A 68 -13.64 10.57 -1.27
N SER A 69 -14.14 10.98 -0.10
CA SER A 69 -13.29 11.20 1.08
C SER A 69 -12.71 9.89 1.61
N ILE A 70 -13.52 8.83 1.67
CA ILE A 70 -13.07 7.51 2.10
C ILE A 70 -12.09 6.92 1.10
N LEU A 71 -12.39 7.03 -0.19
CA LEU A 71 -11.53 6.52 -1.26
C LEU A 71 -10.17 7.23 -1.28
N ASN A 72 -10.16 8.56 -1.15
CA ASN A 72 -8.93 9.34 -1.11
C ASN A 72 -8.08 8.99 0.13
N GLY A 73 -8.72 8.78 1.28
CA GLY A 73 -8.05 8.30 2.49
C GLY A 73 -7.33 6.95 2.29
N ILE A 74 -7.98 5.99 1.62
CA ILE A 74 -7.38 4.69 1.27
C ILE A 74 -6.16 4.87 0.37
N PHE A 75 -6.24 5.75 -0.63
CA PHE A 75 -5.13 6.03 -1.53
C PHE A 75 -3.93 6.66 -0.83
N ILE A 76 -4.14 7.61 0.08
CA ILE A 76 -3.07 8.24 0.86
C ILE A 76 -2.33 7.19 1.70
N ILE A 77 -3.05 6.31 2.41
CA ILE A 77 -2.44 5.25 3.23
C ILE A 77 -1.61 4.31 2.35
N ASN A 78 -2.13 3.91 1.19
CA ASN A 78 -1.41 3.11 0.21
C ASN A 78 -0.10 3.77 -0.24
N TYR A 79 -0.14 5.06 -0.53
CA TYR A 79 1.03 5.80 -0.98
C TYR A 79 2.12 5.88 0.09
N VAL A 80 1.73 6.11 1.35
CA VAL A 80 2.64 6.09 2.49
C VAL A 80 3.29 4.70 2.66
N LEU A 81 2.51 3.63 2.55
CA LEU A 81 3.04 2.25 2.62
C LEU A 81 4.02 1.95 1.49
N LEU A 82 3.73 2.42 0.29
CA LEU A 82 4.61 2.29 -0.87
C LEU A 82 5.96 2.96 -0.60
N ILE A 83 5.96 4.20 -0.10
CA ILE A 83 7.19 4.93 0.24
C ILE A 83 7.98 4.19 1.32
N LEU A 84 7.30 3.74 2.39
CA LEU A 84 7.95 2.96 3.45
C LEU A 84 8.58 1.67 2.91
N SER A 85 7.89 0.98 2.01
CA SER A 85 8.38 -0.23 1.33
C SER A 85 9.65 0.06 0.51
N ILE A 86 9.65 1.16 -0.23
CA ILE A 86 10.81 1.62 -1.00
C ILE A 86 11.99 1.91 -0.05
N ILE A 87 11.78 2.71 0.99
CA ILE A 87 12.82 3.05 1.99
C ILE A 87 13.40 1.79 2.63
N MET A 88 12.56 0.84 3.04
CA MET A 88 13.01 -0.43 3.60
C MET A 88 13.82 -1.25 2.61
N SER A 89 13.38 -1.32 1.35
CA SER A 89 14.10 -2.00 0.27
C SER A 89 15.49 -1.39 0.01
N TYR A 90 15.60 -0.06 0.03
CA TYR A 90 16.89 0.64 -0.11
C TYR A 90 17.82 0.38 1.07
N ARG A 91 17.30 0.43 2.31
CA ARG A 91 18.10 0.13 3.52
C ARG A 91 18.59 -1.32 3.55
N GLY A 92 17.77 -2.26 3.09
CA GLY A 92 18.15 -3.68 2.96
C GLY A 92 19.32 -3.87 1.98
N ARG A 93 19.25 -3.24 0.81
CA ARG A 93 20.33 -3.27 -0.20
C ARG A 93 21.65 -2.68 0.31
N ASN A 94 21.59 -1.55 1.03
CA ASN A 94 22.79 -0.92 1.58
C ASN A 94 23.48 -1.82 2.63
N LYS A 95 22.69 -2.47 3.50
CA LYS A 95 23.24 -3.43 4.48
C LYS A 95 23.89 -4.65 3.83
N ILE A 96 23.29 -5.18 2.76
CA ILE A 96 23.84 -6.31 2.00
C ILE A 96 25.16 -5.91 1.31
N SER A 97 25.21 -4.73 0.68
CA SER A 97 26.41 -4.23 0.00
C SER A 97 27.60 -4.05 0.95
N ILE A 98 27.39 -3.45 2.13
CA ILE A 98 28.43 -3.30 3.16
C ILE A 98 28.93 -4.67 3.67
N LEU A 99 28.03 -5.64 3.83
CA LEU A 99 28.38 -6.96 4.33
C LEU A 99 29.18 -7.78 3.31
N ILE A 100 28.85 -7.66 2.01
CA ILE A 100 29.63 -8.22 0.90
C ILE A 100 31.03 -7.58 0.85
N MET A 101 31.13 -6.25 0.99
CA MET A 101 32.40 -5.53 0.98
C MET A 101 33.29 -5.92 2.16
N LYS A 102 32.73 -6.08 3.37
CA LYS A 102 33.48 -6.61 4.52
C LYS A 102 33.96 -8.05 4.30
N LYS A 103 33.16 -8.89 3.64
CA LYS A 103 33.55 -10.28 3.32
C LYS A 103 34.70 -10.34 2.32
N PHE A 104 34.79 -9.37 1.40
CA PHE A 104 35.89 -9.24 0.43
C PHE A 104 37.17 -8.63 1.02
N LEU A 105 37.08 -7.78 2.05
CA LEU A 105 38.24 -7.11 2.67
C LEU A 105 38.94 -7.92 3.77
N TYR A 106 38.30 -8.97 4.29
CA TYR A 106 38.83 -9.83 5.37
C TYR A 106 39.10 -11.27 4.91
N GLN A 107 39.26 -11.47 3.60
CA GLN A 107 39.78 -12.70 2.98
C GLN A 107 41.16 -12.42 2.41
#